data_AF-A0A871BM78-F1
#
_entry.id   AF-A0A871BM78-F1
#
_cell.length_a   1.000
_cell.length_b   1.000
_cell.length_c   1.000
_cell.angle_alpha   90.00
_cell.angle_beta   90.00
_cell.angle_gamma   90.00
#
_symmetry.space_group_name_H-M   'P 1'
#
loop_
_entity.id
_entity.type
_entity.pdbx_description
1 polymer ?
#
loop_
_entity_poly.entity_id
_entity_poly.type
_entity_poly.pdbx_seq_one_letter_code
_entity_poly.pdbx_strand_id
1 'polypeptide(L)'
;MAQQDGTTGSERIVGLSKPAAVERVVDADESRDPDTVRAVLDHVTEDGIVTADGVDSAVTDTSMILSTAETRVELASIDLDDAREAAGDDAAVGAVRSRLDVFEAKVSNATERVESLGERVQGLSGWRDDPRSVYDTVLGLREVASEAQALTTHADNVQLDIEEFERWLSTHDVRVRGLDGDVAALEQSLDGLADRVAFVADAKDADTPEAGGDDRATEWYNAALRARVSDLLVEDVRAELADLRELAPESAGEDDGLGDAAVDLDELDARVERLRGRLGDLARPSWTDEYGARIESFEATLAAFEPPVSWGAVQAELDDARVGDDG
;
A
#
# COMPACT_ATOMS: atom_id res chain seq x y z
N MET A 1 -15.35 -38.51 47.38
CA MET A 1 -14.58 -38.23 46.15
C MET A 1 -15.60 -37.81 45.10
N ALA A 2 -15.78 -36.50 44.95
CA ALA A 2 -16.66 -35.94 43.94
C ALA A 2 -15.95 -36.00 42.59
N GLN A 3 -16.62 -36.56 41.59
CA GLN A 3 -16.20 -36.52 40.20
C GLN A 3 -16.07 -35.06 39.77
N GLN A 4 -14.87 -34.70 39.31
CA GLN A 4 -14.66 -33.49 38.54
C GLN A 4 -15.33 -33.69 37.18
N ASP A 5 -16.53 -33.15 37.01
CA ASP A 5 -17.07 -32.90 35.67
C ASP A 5 -16.21 -31.81 35.03
N GLY A 6 -15.30 -32.24 34.15
CA GLY A 6 -14.42 -31.38 33.38
C GLY A 6 -15.20 -30.64 32.30
N THR A 7 -15.82 -29.52 32.66
CA THR A 7 -16.25 -28.49 31.70
C THR A 7 -15.05 -27.61 31.37
N THR A 8 -14.17 -28.09 30.50
CA THR A 8 -13.16 -27.24 29.84
C THR A 8 -13.62 -26.95 28.41
N GLY A 9 -13.80 -25.66 28.07
CA GLY A 9 -14.29 -25.17 26.78
C GLY A 9 -15.79 -24.88 26.79
N SER A 10 -16.21 -23.63 26.99
CA SER A 10 -17.54 -23.30 27.56
C SER A 10 -18.78 -23.72 26.75
N GLU A 11 -18.65 -24.16 25.49
CA GLU A 11 -19.74 -24.77 24.70
C GLU A 11 -19.25 -25.82 23.72
N ARG A 12 -19.03 -27.04 24.22
CA ARG A 12 -18.62 -28.17 23.37
C ARG A 12 -19.81 -28.64 22.53
N ILE A 13 -19.86 -28.18 21.27
CA ILE A 13 -20.90 -28.50 20.28
C ILE A 13 -20.62 -29.78 19.47
N VAL A 14 -19.47 -30.42 19.68
CA VAL A 14 -19.11 -31.69 19.06
C VAL A 14 -20.15 -32.77 19.39
N GLY A 15 -20.58 -33.52 18.37
CA GLY A 15 -21.59 -34.56 18.46
C GLY A 15 -23.04 -34.06 18.33
N LEU A 16 -23.25 -32.75 18.23
CA LEU A 16 -24.58 -32.19 17.95
C LEU A 16 -24.86 -32.15 16.45
N SER A 17 -26.14 -32.23 16.11
CA SER A 17 -26.56 -31.84 14.76
C SER A 17 -26.22 -30.38 14.52
N LYS A 18 -25.86 -30.04 13.28
CA LYS A 18 -25.50 -28.68 12.88
C LYS A 18 -26.56 -27.64 13.27
N PRO A 19 -27.88 -27.84 13.09
CA PRO A 19 -28.88 -26.88 13.55
C PRO A 19 -28.85 -26.64 15.07
N ALA A 20 -28.67 -27.71 15.86
CA ALA A 20 -28.60 -27.60 17.33
C ALA A 20 -27.29 -26.97 17.81
N ALA A 21 -26.20 -27.17 17.07
CA ALA A 21 -24.94 -26.49 17.31
C ALA A 21 -25.03 -24.99 17.01
N VAL A 22 -25.67 -24.60 15.92
CA VAL A 22 -25.93 -23.18 15.58
C VAL A 22 -26.75 -22.50 16.66
N GLU A 23 -27.86 -23.12 17.09
CA GLU A 23 -28.71 -22.61 18.17
C GLU A 23 -27.89 -22.40 19.45
N ARG A 24 -27.10 -23.39 19.86
CA ARG A 24 -26.22 -23.29 21.03
C ARG A 24 -25.29 -22.07 20.97
N VAL A 25 -24.59 -21.91 19.85
CA VAL A 25 -23.57 -20.87 19.68
C VAL A 25 -24.18 -19.47 19.67
N VAL A 26 -25.41 -19.32 19.16
CA VAL A 26 -26.16 -18.06 19.14
C VAL A 26 -26.79 -17.77 20.51
N ASP A 27 -27.29 -18.79 21.22
CA ASP A 27 -27.82 -18.63 22.58
C ASP A 27 -26.71 -18.17 23.57
N ALA A 28 -25.46 -18.54 23.30
CA ALA A 28 -24.29 -18.12 24.06
C ALA A 28 -23.97 -16.63 23.89
N ASP A 29 -24.22 -16.11 22.69
CA ASP A 29 -23.88 -14.76 22.25
C ASP A 29 -24.86 -14.33 21.15
N GLU A 30 -25.91 -13.64 21.58
CA GLU A 30 -27.01 -13.18 20.71
C GLU A 30 -26.54 -12.16 19.66
N SER A 31 -25.31 -11.64 19.75
CA SER A 31 -24.75 -10.75 18.72
C SER A 31 -24.30 -11.50 17.45
N ARG A 32 -24.14 -12.82 17.54
CA ARG A 32 -23.70 -13.66 16.42
C ARG A 32 -24.81 -13.84 15.40
N ASP A 33 -24.49 -13.58 14.13
CA ASP A 33 -25.37 -13.85 13.01
C ASP A 33 -25.53 -15.38 12.79
N PRO A 34 -26.75 -15.96 12.87
CA PRO A 34 -26.96 -17.39 12.73
C PRO A 34 -26.53 -17.98 11.39
N ASP A 35 -26.59 -17.19 10.31
CA ASP A 35 -26.19 -17.64 8.97
C ASP A 35 -24.67 -17.75 8.86
N THR A 36 -23.95 -16.78 9.44
CA THR A 36 -22.49 -16.81 9.59
C THR A 36 -22.04 -18.00 10.43
N VAL A 37 -22.68 -18.25 11.59
CA VAL A 37 -22.39 -19.41 12.44
C VAL A 37 -22.59 -20.71 11.66
N ARG A 38 -23.70 -20.81 10.92
CA ARG A 38 -24.00 -21.99 10.10
C ARG A 38 -22.94 -22.23 9.02
N ALA A 39 -22.47 -21.19 8.36
CA ALA A 39 -21.44 -21.30 7.31
C ALA A 39 -20.07 -21.70 7.87
N VAL A 40 -19.70 -21.24 9.07
CA VAL A 40 -18.46 -21.65 9.74
C VAL A 40 -18.52 -23.12 10.12
N LEU A 41 -19.61 -23.56 10.75
CA LEU A 41 -19.74 -24.94 11.22
C LEU A 41 -19.85 -25.98 10.10
N ASP A 42 -20.22 -25.58 8.88
CA ASP A 42 -20.26 -26.48 7.71
C ASP A 42 -18.93 -27.21 7.49
N HIS A 43 -17.81 -26.53 7.75
CA HIS A 43 -16.47 -27.05 7.45
C HIS A 43 -16.01 -28.16 8.40
N VAL A 44 -16.70 -28.30 9.54
CA VAL A 44 -16.41 -29.31 10.56
C VAL A 44 -17.60 -30.24 10.80
N THR A 45 -18.57 -30.23 9.88
CA THR A 45 -19.78 -31.04 9.95
C THR A 45 -19.69 -32.21 8.97
N GLU A 46 -19.88 -33.42 9.48
CA GLU A 46 -20.00 -34.65 8.69
C GLU A 46 -21.36 -35.29 8.95
N ASP A 47 -22.05 -35.70 7.89
CA ASP A 47 -23.42 -36.26 7.98
C ASP A 47 -24.41 -35.40 8.79
N GLY A 48 -24.22 -34.08 8.75
CA GLY A 48 -25.05 -33.11 9.48
C GLY A 48 -24.74 -33.00 10.98
N ILE A 49 -23.64 -33.60 11.46
CA ILE A 49 -23.18 -33.57 12.85
C ILE A 49 -21.81 -32.88 12.92
N VAL A 50 -21.61 -31.98 13.89
CA VAL A 50 -20.29 -31.37 14.13
C VAL A 50 -19.34 -32.42 14.72
N THR A 51 -18.23 -32.74 14.06
CA THR A 51 -17.32 -33.82 14.48
C THR A 51 -15.99 -33.29 15.01
N ALA A 52 -15.37 -34.05 15.91
CA ALA A 52 -14.01 -33.74 16.37
C ALA A 52 -12.98 -33.92 15.25
N ASP A 53 -13.18 -34.94 14.41
CA ASP A 53 -12.33 -35.24 13.26
C ASP A 53 -12.42 -34.13 12.19
N GLY A 54 -13.58 -33.48 12.05
CA GLY A 54 -13.74 -32.30 11.20
C GLY A 54 -12.92 -31.11 11.70
N VAL A 55 -12.87 -30.87 13.00
CA VAL A 55 -12.02 -29.80 13.58
C VAL A 55 -10.53 -30.14 13.41
N ASP A 56 -10.12 -31.38 13.67
CA ASP A 56 -8.72 -31.82 13.48
C ASP A 56 -8.29 -31.74 12.00
N SER A 57 -9.22 -32.01 11.07
CA SER A 57 -9.02 -31.81 9.63
C SER A 57 -8.86 -30.33 9.30
N ALA A 58 -9.69 -29.44 9.84
CA ALA A 58 -9.55 -28.00 9.64
C ALA A 58 -8.20 -27.45 10.16
N VAL A 59 -7.70 -27.96 11.30
CA VAL A 59 -6.36 -27.63 11.81
C VAL A 59 -5.28 -28.08 10.82
N THR A 60 -5.40 -29.31 10.32
CA THR A 60 -4.47 -29.88 9.34
C THR A 60 -4.43 -29.08 8.05
N ASP A 61 -5.60 -28.77 7.48
CA ASP A 61 -5.73 -28.00 6.24
C ASP A 61 -5.15 -26.58 6.42
N THR A 62 -5.48 -25.92 7.52
CA THR A 62 -4.94 -24.58 7.84
C THR A 62 -3.42 -24.62 7.98
N SER A 63 -2.88 -25.66 8.62
CA SER A 63 -1.42 -25.84 8.76
C SER A 63 -0.74 -26.04 7.40
N MET A 64 -1.37 -26.78 6.47
CA MET A 64 -0.85 -26.96 5.11
C MET A 64 -0.88 -25.66 4.30
N ILE A 65 -1.97 -24.87 4.42
CA ILE A 65 -2.08 -23.55 3.78
C ILE A 65 -1.00 -22.62 4.33
N LEU A 66 -0.80 -22.58 5.64
CA LEU A 66 0.24 -21.76 6.25
C LEU A 66 1.64 -22.19 5.81
N SER A 67 1.93 -23.50 5.77
CA SER A 67 3.22 -24.01 5.29
C SER A 67 3.51 -23.64 3.84
N THR A 68 2.46 -23.54 3.00
CA THR A 68 2.60 -23.02 1.65
C THR A 68 2.98 -21.54 1.66
N ALA A 69 2.34 -20.74 2.50
CA ALA A 69 2.68 -19.31 2.65
C ALA A 69 4.09 -19.10 3.19
N GLU A 70 4.51 -19.87 4.21
CA GLU A 70 5.89 -19.90 4.73
C GLU A 70 6.91 -20.13 3.61
N THR A 71 6.69 -21.16 2.80
CA THR A 71 7.58 -21.49 1.67
C THR A 71 7.66 -20.33 0.67
N ARG A 72 6.52 -19.67 0.38
CA ARG A 72 6.50 -18.55 -0.58
C ARG A 72 7.22 -17.31 -0.06
N VAL A 73 7.06 -17.01 1.22
CA VAL A 73 7.79 -15.91 1.87
C VAL A 73 9.29 -16.22 1.94
N GLU A 74 9.68 -17.47 2.22
CA GLU A 74 11.09 -17.90 2.18
C GLU A 74 11.69 -17.72 0.78
N LEU A 75 10.96 -18.11 -0.27
CA LEU A 75 11.42 -17.90 -1.66
C LEU A 75 11.58 -16.42 -2.00
N ALA A 76 10.65 -15.55 -1.58
CA ALA A 76 10.79 -14.10 -1.76
C ALA A 76 12.01 -13.53 -1.02
N SER A 77 12.38 -14.09 0.14
CA SER A 77 13.61 -13.72 0.84
C SER A 77 14.86 -14.16 0.09
N ILE A 78 14.84 -15.33 -0.54
CA ILE A 78 15.95 -15.81 -1.37
C ILE A 78 16.12 -14.90 -2.59
N ASP A 79 15.03 -14.59 -3.30
CA ASP A 79 15.09 -13.70 -4.46
C ASP A 79 15.61 -12.30 -4.09
N LEU A 80 15.27 -11.78 -2.90
CA LEU A 80 15.81 -10.52 -2.40
C LEU A 80 17.32 -10.59 -2.15
N ASP A 81 17.81 -11.70 -1.61
CA ASP A 81 19.26 -11.89 -1.41
C ASP A 81 19.99 -12.00 -2.75
N ASP A 82 19.42 -12.71 -3.73
CA ASP A 82 19.94 -12.79 -5.10
C ASP A 82 19.97 -11.40 -5.77
N ALA A 83 18.92 -10.60 -5.61
CA ALA A 83 18.86 -9.24 -6.14
C ALA A 83 19.89 -8.29 -5.50
N ARG A 84 20.17 -8.45 -4.20
CA ARG A 84 21.26 -7.73 -3.52
C ARG A 84 22.62 -8.15 -4.04
N GLU A 85 22.83 -9.45 -4.29
CA GLU A 85 24.06 -9.95 -4.90
C GLU A 85 24.23 -9.39 -6.32
N ALA A 86 23.17 -9.37 -7.11
CA ALA A 86 23.16 -8.80 -8.46
C ALA A 86 23.48 -7.30 -8.48
N ALA A 87 22.98 -6.54 -7.49
CA ALA A 87 23.28 -5.12 -7.33
C ALA A 87 24.76 -4.85 -7.03
N GLY A 88 25.43 -5.70 -6.26
CA GLY A 88 26.86 -5.55 -5.98
C GLY A 88 27.21 -4.15 -5.46
N ASP A 89 28.19 -3.49 -6.10
CA ASP A 89 28.62 -2.14 -5.72
C ASP A 89 27.55 -1.06 -6.03
N ASP A 90 26.67 -1.30 -7.01
CA ASP A 90 25.60 -0.38 -7.41
C ASP A 90 24.51 -0.26 -6.33
N ALA A 91 24.48 -1.16 -5.34
CA ALA A 91 23.58 -1.08 -4.18
C ALA A 91 23.75 0.22 -3.36
N ALA A 92 24.86 0.96 -3.54
CA ALA A 92 25.07 2.26 -2.92
C ALA A 92 24.35 3.42 -3.64
N VAL A 93 23.96 3.24 -4.91
CA VAL A 93 23.26 4.26 -5.70
C VAL A 93 21.84 4.45 -5.18
N GLY A 94 21.37 5.70 -5.08
CA GLY A 94 20.11 6.05 -4.42
C GLY A 94 18.90 5.28 -4.96
N ALA A 95 18.75 5.25 -6.29
CA ALA A 95 17.70 4.56 -7.01
C ALA A 95 17.69 3.04 -6.79
N VAL A 96 18.86 2.41 -6.65
CA VAL A 96 19.00 0.97 -6.39
C VAL A 96 18.69 0.68 -4.92
N ARG A 97 19.34 1.41 -4.02
CA ARG A 97 19.16 1.28 -2.57
C ARG A 97 17.70 1.41 -2.16
N SER A 98 17.00 2.43 -2.64
CA SER A 98 15.60 2.67 -2.31
C SER A 98 14.70 1.50 -2.70
N ARG A 99 14.91 0.91 -3.89
CA ARG A 99 14.15 -0.26 -4.34
C ARG A 99 14.45 -1.50 -3.48
N LEU A 100 15.71 -1.74 -3.13
CA LEU A 100 16.10 -2.82 -2.22
C LEU A 100 15.51 -2.64 -0.81
N ASP A 101 15.53 -1.43 -0.27
CA ASP A 101 14.94 -1.12 1.05
C ASP A 101 13.43 -1.40 1.07
N VAL A 102 12.72 -1.08 -0.03
CA VAL A 102 11.29 -1.41 -0.18
C VAL A 102 11.06 -2.91 -0.19
N PHE A 103 11.85 -3.68 -0.93
CA PHE A 103 11.74 -5.15 -0.93
C PHE A 103 12.06 -5.74 0.44
N GLU A 104 13.09 -5.25 1.11
CA GLU A 104 13.44 -5.66 2.48
C GLU A 104 12.28 -5.43 3.45
N ALA A 105 11.63 -4.27 3.39
CA ALA A 105 10.47 -3.98 4.23
C ALA A 105 9.28 -4.91 3.92
N LYS A 106 8.99 -5.16 2.64
CA LYS A 106 7.91 -6.08 2.23
C LYS A 106 8.17 -7.51 2.69
N VAL A 107 9.37 -8.04 2.45
CA VAL A 107 9.76 -9.40 2.86
C VAL A 107 9.75 -9.53 4.38
N SER A 108 10.37 -8.59 5.11
CA SER A 108 10.40 -8.61 6.57
C SER A 108 8.99 -8.60 7.17
N ASN A 109 8.09 -7.76 6.65
CA ASN A 109 6.69 -7.75 7.08
C ASN A 109 5.98 -9.08 6.81
N ALA A 110 6.22 -9.69 5.64
CA ALA A 110 5.63 -10.98 5.30
C ALA A 110 6.13 -12.10 6.24
N THR A 111 7.43 -12.10 6.57
CA THR A 111 8.05 -13.04 7.51
C THR A 111 7.44 -12.90 8.91
N GLU A 112 7.37 -11.69 9.46
CA GLU A 112 6.76 -11.44 10.78
C GLU A 112 5.29 -11.90 10.82
N ARG A 113 4.53 -11.65 9.73
CA ARG A 113 3.13 -12.08 9.64
C ARG A 113 2.99 -13.59 9.60
N VAL A 114 3.84 -14.28 8.85
CA VAL A 114 3.87 -15.75 8.80
C VAL A 114 4.17 -16.33 10.18
N GLU A 115 5.16 -15.80 10.90
CA GLU A 115 5.50 -16.25 12.27
C GLU A 115 4.31 -16.07 13.22
N SER A 116 3.67 -14.90 13.20
CA SER A 116 2.46 -14.62 13.99
C SER A 116 1.30 -15.56 13.64
N LEU A 117 1.11 -15.92 12.36
CA LEU A 117 0.10 -16.91 11.96
C LEU A 117 0.45 -18.31 12.47
N GLY A 118 1.73 -18.69 12.46
CA GLY A 118 2.21 -19.95 13.06
C GLY A 118 1.87 -20.07 14.54
N GLU A 119 2.10 -19.01 15.31
CA GLU A 119 1.71 -18.94 16.72
C GLU A 119 0.18 -19.07 16.89
N ARG A 120 -0.60 -18.40 16.03
CA ARG A 120 -2.07 -18.51 16.04
C ARG A 120 -2.54 -19.94 15.74
N VAL A 121 -2.00 -20.61 14.71
CA VAL A 121 -2.33 -22.02 14.41
C VAL A 121 -1.96 -22.91 15.58
N GLN A 122 -0.76 -22.74 16.14
CA GLN A 122 -0.31 -23.54 17.28
C GLN A 122 -1.27 -23.41 18.47
N GLY A 123 -1.68 -22.18 18.78
CA GLY A 123 -2.69 -21.92 19.82
C GLY A 123 -4.02 -22.58 19.52
N LEU A 124 -4.49 -22.55 18.26
CA LEU A 124 -5.76 -23.16 17.84
C LEU A 124 -5.70 -24.69 17.78
N SER A 125 -4.54 -25.29 17.54
CA SER A 125 -4.37 -26.74 17.44
C SER A 125 -4.66 -27.48 18.76
N GLY A 126 -4.49 -26.79 19.89
CA GLY A 126 -4.80 -27.29 21.24
C GLY A 126 -6.28 -27.25 21.64
N TRP A 127 -7.21 -27.13 20.68
CA TRP A 127 -8.63 -26.84 20.91
C TRP A 127 -9.36 -27.76 21.88
N ARG A 128 -8.88 -29.00 22.07
CA ARG A 128 -9.49 -29.99 22.98
C ARG A 128 -9.32 -29.62 24.46
N ASP A 129 -8.22 -28.96 24.79
CA ASP A 129 -7.88 -28.51 26.15
C ASP A 129 -8.07 -26.99 26.32
N ASP A 130 -8.51 -26.32 25.25
CA ASP A 130 -8.67 -24.87 25.20
C ASP A 130 -10.02 -24.40 25.79
N PRO A 131 -10.06 -23.28 26.52
CA PRO A 131 -11.31 -22.71 27.04
C PRO A 131 -12.24 -22.11 25.96
N ARG A 132 -11.75 -21.82 24.75
CA ARG A 132 -12.52 -21.27 23.62
C ARG A 132 -13.60 -22.24 23.15
N SER A 133 -14.64 -21.69 22.51
CA SER A 133 -15.65 -22.53 21.87
C SER A 133 -15.09 -23.18 20.59
N VAL A 134 -15.68 -24.28 20.15
CA VAL A 134 -15.35 -24.91 18.87
C VAL A 134 -15.64 -23.95 17.71
N TYR A 135 -16.70 -23.17 17.81
CA TYR A 135 -17.01 -22.14 16.82
C TYR A 135 -15.89 -21.10 16.70
N ASP A 136 -15.42 -20.54 17.81
CA ASP A 136 -14.34 -19.54 17.81
C ASP A 136 -13.02 -20.14 17.31
N THR A 137 -12.76 -21.41 17.62
CA THR A 137 -11.60 -22.14 17.09
C THR A 137 -11.66 -22.25 15.57
N VAL A 138 -12.79 -22.72 15.02
CA VAL A 138 -12.96 -22.91 13.57
C VAL A 138 -12.98 -21.57 12.83
N LEU A 139 -13.57 -20.54 13.43
CA LEU A 139 -13.52 -19.18 12.90
C LEU A 139 -12.08 -18.66 12.84
N GLY A 140 -11.31 -18.80 13.92
CA GLY A 140 -9.90 -18.42 13.96
C GLY A 140 -9.04 -19.17 12.95
N LEU A 141 -9.27 -20.46 12.74
CA LEU A 141 -8.58 -21.25 11.70
C LEU A 141 -8.89 -20.72 10.30
N ARG A 142 -10.15 -20.34 10.03
CA ARG A 142 -10.55 -19.77 8.75
C ARG A 142 -9.91 -18.40 8.49
N GLU A 143 -9.85 -17.55 9.52
CA GLU A 143 -9.16 -16.25 9.45
C GLU A 143 -7.68 -16.46 9.10
N VAL A 144 -7.00 -17.37 9.81
CA VAL A 144 -5.60 -17.71 9.52
C VAL A 144 -5.45 -18.23 8.08
N ALA A 145 -6.30 -19.15 7.63
CA ALA A 145 -6.24 -19.67 6.27
C ALA A 145 -6.40 -18.56 5.21
N SER A 146 -7.32 -17.62 5.44
CA SER A 146 -7.52 -16.47 4.55
C SER A 146 -6.32 -15.53 4.55
N GLU A 147 -5.74 -15.24 5.71
CA GLU A 147 -4.56 -14.39 5.83
C GLU A 147 -3.32 -15.04 5.20
N ALA A 148 -3.13 -16.36 5.37
CA ALA A 148 -2.03 -17.11 4.75
C ALA A 148 -2.15 -17.16 3.22
N GLN A 149 -3.37 -17.28 2.67
CA GLN A 149 -3.58 -17.18 1.21
C GLN A 149 -3.26 -15.78 0.69
N ALA A 150 -3.67 -14.72 1.40
CA ALA A 150 -3.31 -13.35 1.04
C ALA A 150 -1.79 -13.13 1.08
N LEU A 151 -1.09 -13.71 2.08
CA LEU A 151 0.37 -13.67 2.15
C LEU A 151 1.04 -14.43 1.00
N THR A 152 0.47 -15.55 0.56
CA THR A 152 0.97 -16.27 -0.63
C THR A 152 0.94 -15.36 -1.86
N THR A 153 -0.21 -14.73 -2.14
CA THR A 153 -0.32 -13.79 -3.26
C THR A 153 0.61 -12.58 -3.09
N HIS A 154 0.76 -12.08 -1.87
CA HIS A 154 1.68 -10.97 -1.60
C HIS A 154 3.14 -11.36 -1.88
N ALA A 155 3.58 -12.53 -1.41
CA ALA A 155 4.92 -13.04 -1.66
C ALA A 155 5.16 -13.26 -3.16
N ASP A 156 4.23 -13.89 -3.88
CA ASP A 156 4.36 -14.07 -5.34
C ASP A 156 4.49 -12.72 -6.07
N ASN A 157 3.76 -11.68 -5.65
CA ASN A 157 3.91 -10.33 -6.22
C ASN A 157 5.27 -9.71 -5.89
N VAL A 158 5.79 -9.90 -4.67
CA VAL A 158 7.13 -9.43 -4.30
C VAL A 158 8.21 -10.09 -5.16
N GLN A 159 8.10 -11.40 -5.39
CA GLN A 159 9.03 -12.12 -6.28
C GLN A 159 9.01 -11.54 -7.69
N LEU A 160 7.82 -11.29 -8.26
CA LEU A 160 7.70 -10.64 -9.57
C LEU A 160 8.31 -9.23 -9.59
N ASP A 161 8.05 -8.41 -8.57
CA ASP A 161 8.64 -7.07 -8.48
C ASP A 161 10.18 -7.14 -8.42
N ILE A 162 10.74 -8.14 -7.73
CA ILE A 162 12.18 -8.37 -7.65
C ILE A 162 12.75 -8.80 -9.01
N GLU A 163 12.12 -9.74 -9.72
CA GLU A 163 12.52 -10.13 -11.07
C GLU A 163 12.52 -8.94 -12.05
N GLU A 164 11.51 -8.07 -11.96
CA GLU A 164 11.43 -6.84 -12.74
C GLU A 164 12.55 -5.87 -12.39
N PHE A 165 12.89 -5.75 -11.10
CA PHE A 165 14.02 -4.95 -10.64
C PHE A 165 15.36 -5.46 -11.16
N GLU A 166 15.62 -6.77 -11.12
CA GLU A 166 16.86 -7.34 -11.66
C GLU A 166 17.00 -7.10 -13.16
N ARG A 167 15.88 -7.17 -13.90
CA ARG A 167 15.84 -6.79 -15.31
C ARG A 167 16.14 -5.30 -15.52
N TRP A 168 15.58 -4.43 -14.68
CA TRP A 168 15.85 -2.99 -14.70
C TRP A 168 17.33 -2.69 -14.39
N LEU A 169 17.91 -3.37 -13.40
CA LEU A 169 19.30 -3.23 -12.98
C LEU A 169 20.27 -3.70 -14.07
N SER A 170 19.96 -4.80 -14.74
CA SER A 170 20.83 -5.35 -15.79
C SER A 170 20.70 -4.67 -17.16
N THR A 171 19.65 -3.87 -17.39
CA THR A 171 19.33 -3.34 -18.72
C THR A 171 19.23 -1.81 -18.74
N HIS A 172 20.28 -1.14 -19.23
CA HIS A 172 20.34 0.33 -19.37
C HIS A 172 19.13 0.92 -20.11
N ASP A 173 18.77 0.37 -21.27
CA ASP A 173 17.63 0.84 -22.05
C ASP A 173 16.28 0.71 -21.32
N VAL A 174 16.17 -0.19 -20.33
CA VAL A 174 14.97 -0.28 -19.48
C VAL A 174 14.93 0.90 -18.52
N ARG A 175 16.07 1.31 -17.96
CA ARG A 175 16.17 2.47 -17.07
C ARG A 175 15.86 3.78 -17.81
N VAL A 176 16.45 3.98 -18.98
CA VAL A 176 16.18 5.15 -19.84
C VAL A 176 14.69 5.25 -20.17
N ARG A 177 14.08 4.16 -20.66
CA ARG A 177 12.64 4.15 -20.96
C ARG A 177 11.75 4.35 -19.73
N GLY A 178 12.19 3.91 -18.56
CA GLY A 178 11.51 4.16 -17.29
C GLY A 178 11.46 5.65 -17.00
N LEU A 179 12.63 6.30 -17.01
CA LEU A 179 12.76 7.74 -16.79
C LEU A 179 11.95 8.56 -17.82
N ASP A 180 12.01 8.20 -19.10
CA ASP A 180 11.20 8.87 -20.14
C ASP A 180 9.70 8.77 -19.85
N GLY A 181 9.27 7.62 -19.30
CA GLY A 181 7.89 7.41 -18.86
C GLY A 181 7.50 8.32 -17.69
N ASP A 182 8.39 8.49 -16.72
CA ASP A 182 8.17 9.36 -15.56
C ASP A 182 8.13 10.84 -15.96
N VAL A 183 9.02 11.27 -16.87
CA VAL A 183 9.00 12.62 -17.46
C VAL A 183 7.68 12.88 -18.20
N ALA A 184 7.21 11.92 -19.01
CA ALA A 184 5.93 12.04 -19.72
C ALA A 184 4.73 12.07 -18.75
N ALA A 185 4.77 11.31 -17.66
CA ALA A 185 3.73 11.33 -16.63
C ALA A 185 3.70 12.70 -15.90
N LEU A 186 4.86 13.27 -15.60
CA LEU A 186 4.98 14.61 -15.03
C LEU A 186 4.43 15.68 -15.99
N GLU A 187 4.74 15.60 -17.28
CA GLU A 187 4.17 16.50 -18.30
C GLU A 187 2.64 16.47 -18.27
N GLN A 188 2.04 15.27 -18.28
CA GLN A 188 0.59 15.09 -18.20
C GLN A 188 0.00 15.63 -16.90
N SER A 189 0.69 15.46 -15.78
CA SER A 189 0.28 16.03 -14.49
C SER A 189 0.25 17.57 -14.55
N LEU A 190 1.26 18.19 -15.18
CA LEU A 190 1.33 19.63 -15.37
C LEU A 190 0.33 20.17 -16.40
N ASP A 191 -0.12 19.36 -17.36
CA ASP A 191 -1.27 19.69 -18.21
C ASP A 191 -2.54 19.81 -17.37
N GLY A 192 -2.80 18.81 -16.52
CA GLY A 192 -3.93 18.84 -15.60
C GLY A 192 -3.88 20.01 -14.61
N LEU A 193 -2.70 20.37 -14.11
CA LEU A 193 -2.52 21.55 -13.27
C LEU A 193 -2.76 22.85 -14.07
N ALA A 194 -2.25 22.95 -15.30
CA ALA A 194 -2.45 24.12 -16.15
C ALA A 194 -3.94 24.36 -16.46
N ASP A 195 -4.73 23.31 -16.68
CA ASP A 195 -6.17 23.39 -16.88
C ASP A 195 -6.89 23.95 -15.63
N ARG A 196 -6.51 23.50 -14.43
CA ARG A 196 -7.04 24.06 -13.16
C ARG A 196 -6.68 25.52 -12.99
N VAL A 197 -5.44 25.90 -13.27
CA VAL A 197 -5.01 27.31 -13.24
C VAL A 197 -5.78 28.15 -14.27
N ALA A 198 -6.07 27.58 -15.44
CA ALA A 198 -6.91 28.24 -16.45
C ALA A 198 -8.36 28.43 -15.97
N PHE A 199 -8.95 27.43 -15.31
CA PHE A 199 -10.28 27.51 -14.70
C PHE A 199 -10.37 28.64 -13.66
N VAL A 200 -9.36 28.75 -12.77
CA VAL A 200 -9.28 29.83 -11.79
C VAL A 200 -9.17 31.20 -12.49
N ALA A 201 -8.43 31.28 -13.60
CA ALA A 201 -8.21 32.49 -14.36
C ALA A 201 -9.41 32.97 -15.20
N ASP A 202 -10.32 32.08 -15.62
CA ASP A 202 -11.46 32.39 -16.51
C ASP A 202 -12.60 33.15 -15.81
N ALA A 203 -12.25 34.01 -14.85
CA ALA A 203 -13.16 34.91 -14.17
C ALA A 203 -13.56 36.12 -15.03
N LYS A 204 -13.81 35.94 -16.33
CA LYS A 204 -14.47 36.97 -17.14
C LYS A 204 -15.98 36.94 -16.90
N ASP A 205 -16.51 38.10 -16.52
CA ASP A 205 -17.93 38.45 -16.35
C ASP A 205 -18.68 37.86 -15.14
N ALA A 206 -18.18 38.12 -13.93
CA ALA A 206 -19.00 38.07 -12.72
C ALA A 206 -19.28 39.48 -12.18
N ASP A 207 -20.09 40.25 -12.92
CA ASP A 207 -20.95 41.31 -12.33
C ASP A 207 -22.13 40.70 -11.52
N THR A 208 -22.11 39.38 -11.32
CA THR A 208 -23.01 38.64 -10.45
C THR A 208 -22.24 38.19 -9.21
N PRO A 209 -22.44 38.83 -8.05
CA PRO A 209 -21.95 38.31 -6.79
C PRO A 209 -22.73 37.04 -6.42
N GLU A 210 -22.05 36.05 -5.82
CA GLU A 210 -22.60 34.94 -5.02
C GLU A 210 -22.70 33.51 -5.60
N ALA A 211 -22.32 33.20 -6.85
CA ALA A 211 -22.49 31.81 -7.36
C ALA A 211 -21.22 30.97 -7.60
N GLY A 212 -20.00 31.46 -7.33
CA GLY A 212 -18.77 30.69 -7.59
C GLY A 212 -17.50 31.25 -6.95
N GLY A 213 -17.64 32.02 -5.88
CA GLY A 213 -16.51 32.61 -5.16
C GLY A 213 -15.75 31.60 -4.29
N ASP A 214 -16.47 30.64 -3.72
CA ASP A 214 -15.95 29.60 -2.81
C ASP A 214 -15.26 28.48 -3.59
N ASP A 215 -15.88 28.00 -4.67
CA ASP A 215 -15.31 26.98 -5.55
C ASP A 215 -13.98 27.43 -6.20
N ARG A 216 -13.87 28.71 -6.59
CA ARG A 216 -12.62 29.24 -7.17
C ARG A 216 -11.53 29.46 -6.13
N ALA A 217 -11.89 29.82 -4.90
CA ALA A 217 -10.94 29.91 -3.80
C ALA A 217 -10.36 28.53 -3.49
N THR A 218 -11.23 27.52 -3.44
CA THR A 218 -10.89 26.12 -3.22
C THR A 218 -10.02 25.57 -4.35
N GLU A 219 -10.38 25.81 -5.62
CA GLU A 219 -9.55 25.37 -6.75
C GLU A 219 -8.20 26.09 -6.81
N TRP A 220 -8.15 27.39 -6.50
CA TRP A 220 -6.88 28.11 -6.38
C TRP A 220 -5.99 27.49 -5.29
N TYR A 221 -6.56 27.18 -4.13
CA TYR A 221 -5.87 26.53 -3.02
C TYR A 221 -5.35 25.14 -3.41
N ASN A 222 -6.21 24.26 -3.93
CA ASN A 222 -5.84 22.91 -4.34
C ASN A 222 -4.78 22.91 -5.46
N ALA A 223 -4.88 23.83 -6.42
CA ALA A 223 -3.86 24.02 -7.45
C ALA A 223 -2.52 24.50 -6.86
N ALA A 224 -2.55 25.36 -5.83
CA ALA A 224 -1.35 25.82 -5.15
C ALA A 224 -0.65 24.71 -4.34
N LEU A 225 -1.40 23.76 -3.76
CA LEU A 225 -0.83 22.56 -3.13
C LEU A 225 -0.19 21.65 -4.18
N ARG A 226 -0.94 21.33 -5.25
CA ARG A 226 -0.47 20.45 -6.34
C ARG A 226 0.78 20.99 -7.03
N ALA A 227 0.88 22.31 -7.24
CA ALA A 227 2.08 22.91 -7.82
C ALA A 227 3.34 22.67 -6.97
N ARG A 228 3.22 22.68 -5.64
CA ARG A 228 4.34 22.39 -4.73
C ARG A 228 4.72 20.92 -4.73
N VAL A 229 3.74 20.03 -4.84
CA VAL A 229 3.99 18.60 -5.03
C VAL A 229 4.71 18.37 -6.38
N SER A 230 4.33 19.11 -7.43
CA SER A 230 5.02 19.05 -8.73
C SER A 230 6.47 19.54 -8.66
N ASP A 231 6.79 20.56 -7.86
CA ASP A 231 8.20 20.96 -7.63
C ASP A 231 9.01 19.81 -7.02
N LEU A 232 8.49 19.20 -5.95
CA LEU A 232 9.13 18.06 -5.30
C LEU A 232 9.30 16.87 -6.26
N LEU A 233 8.34 16.66 -7.16
CA LEU A 233 8.40 15.59 -8.16
C LEU A 233 9.49 15.84 -9.20
N VAL A 234 9.65 17.08 -9.65
CA VAL A 234 10.78 17.46 -10.52
C VAL A 234 12.12 17.21 -9.82
N GLU A 235 12.24 17.58 -8.55
CA GLU A 235 13.46 17.36 -7.77
C GLU A 235 13.79 15.87 -7.60
N ASP A 236 12.78 15.05 -7.31
CA ASP A 236 12.92 13.60 -7.16
C ASP A 236 13.38 12.93 -8.48
N VAL A 237 12.73 13.26 -9.60
CA VAL A 237 13.10 12.70 -10.90
C VAL A 237 14.49 13.19 -11.35
N ARG A 238 14.90 14.41 -10.98
CA ARG A 238 16.27 14.90 -11.20
C ARG A 238 17.30 14.11 -10.38
N ALA A 239 16.97 13.74 -9.15
CA ALA A 239 17.83 12.89 -8.34
C ALA A 239 17.94 11.47 -8.94
N GLU A 240 16.82 10.89 -9.39
CA GLU A 240 16.85 9.60 -10.09
C GLU A 240 17.66 9.67 -11.39
N LEU A 241 17.51 10.73 -12.20
CA LEU A 241 18.35 10.95 -13.37
C LEU A 241 19.85 10.96 -13.01
N ALA A 242 20.24 11.58 -11.90
CA ALA A 242 21.64 11.60 -11.45
C ALA A 242 22.12 10.18 -11.08
N ASP A 243 21.30 9.42 -10.36
CA ASP A 243 21.56 8.01 -10.03
C ASP A 243 21.67 7.15 -11.29
N LEU A 244 20.79 7.34 -12.28
CA LEU A 244 20.82 6.59 -13.54
C LEU A 244 22.08 6.86 -14.38
N ARG A 245 22.63 8.07 -14.29
CA ARG A 245 23.92 8.40 -14.89
C ARG A 245 25.08 7.69 -14.19
N GLU A 246 25.01 7.52 -12.88
CA GLU A 246 25.99 6.72 -12.12
C GLU A 246 25.93 5.24 -12.53
N LEU A 247 24.73 4.72 -12.80
CA LEU A 247 24.49 3.35 -13.28
C LEU A 247 24.71 3.15 -14.79
N ALA A 248 25.11 4.19 -15.52
CA ALA A 248 25.31 4.07 -16.95
C ALA A 248 26.53 3.18 -17.23
N PRO A 249 26.41 2.18 -18.12
CA PRO A 249 27.56 1.32 -18.43
C PRO A 249 28.67 2.13 -19.07
N GLU A 250 29.93 1.77 -18.82
CA GLU A 250 31.10 2.46 -19.42
C GLU A 250 31.00 2.57 -20.96
N SER A 251 30.33 1.62 -21.60
CA SER A 251 30.11 1.59 -23.06
C SER A 251 29.18 2.68 -23.58
N ALA A 252 28.37 3.31 -22.74
CA ALA A 252 27.46 4.39 -23.12
C ALA A 252 28.22 5.67 -23.50
N GLY A 253 29.39 5.91 -22.91
CA GLY A 253 30.22 7.07 -23.25
C GLY A 253 29.52 8.41 -22.96
N GLU A 254 29.61 9.35 -23.90
CA GLU A 254 29.04 10.70 -23.76
C GLU A 254 27.53 10.77 -24.10
N ASP A 255 26.98 9.73 -24.73
CA ASP A 255 25.57 9.64 -25.13
C ASP A 255 24.92 8.47 -24.37
N ASP A 256 24.58 8.74 -23.11
CA ASP A 256 23.94 7.81 -22.19
C ASP A 256 22.43 7.65 -22.45
N GLY A 257 21.88 8.35 -23.44
CA GLY A 257 20.45 8.36 -23.72
C GLY A 257 19.60 9.11 -22.69
N LEU A 258 20.22 9.75 -21.68
CA LEU A 258 19.55 10.48 -20.61
C LEU A 258 19.61 12.01 -20.81
N GLY A 259 20.19 12.47 -21.93
CA GLY A 259 20.34 13.89 -22.26
C GLY A 259 19.00 14.59 -22.51
N ASP A 260 18.12 13.97 -23.28
CA ASP A 260 16.80 14.55 -23.63
C ASP A 260 15.93 14.70 -22.37
N ALA A 261 15.86 13.67 -21.53
CA ALA A 261 15.15 13.72 -20.25
C ALA A 261 15.64 14.87 -19.34
N ALA A 262 16.94 15.18 -19.34
CA ALA A 262 17.48 16.29 -18.57
C ALA A 262 16.99 17.65 -19.08
N VAL A 263 16.91 17.82 -20.40
CA VAL A 263 16.38 19.04 -21.03
C VAL A 263 14.89 19.18 -20.72
N ASP A 264 14.13 18.10 -20.88
CA ASP A 264 12.70 18.09 -20.60
C ASP A 264 12.40 18.42 -19.13
N LEU A 265 13.18 17.89 -18.18
CA LEU A 265 13.06 18.24 -16.76
C LEU A 265 13.31 19.74 -16.49
N ASP A 266 14.26 20.37 -17.17
CA ASP A 266 14.49 21.82 -17.05
C ASP A 266 13.30 22.63 -17.61
N GLU A 267 12.66 22.14 -18.68
CA GLU A 267 11.46 22.77 -19.24
C GLU A 267 10.25 22.61 -18.32
N LEU A 268 10.08 21.43 -17.70
CA LEU A 268 9.03 21.10 -16.74
C LEU A 268 9.19 21.90 -15.44
N ASP A 269 10.39 22.03 -14.91
CA ASP A 269 10.73 22.89 -13.77
C ASP A 269 10.32 24.34 -14.03
N ALA A 270 10.77 24.89 -15.16
CA ALA A 270 10.40 26.24 -15.57
C ALA A 270 8.89 26.38 -15.80
N ARG A 271 8.19 25.30 -16.18
CA ARG A 271 6.73 25.27 -16.34
C ARG A 271 6.03 25.31 -14.99
N VAL A 272 6.50 24.58 -13.98
CA VAL A 272 5.94 24.62 -12.63
C VAL A 272 6.05 26.03 -12.06
N GLU A 273 7.23 26.64 -12.16
CA GLU A 273 7.46 28.01 -11.71
C GLU A 273 6.55 29.03 -12.40
N ARG A 274 6.30 28.89 -13.71
CA ARG A 274 5.31 29.72 -14.43
C ARG A 274 3.89 29.54 -13.89
N LEU A 275 3.48 28.31 -13.61
CA LEU A 275 2.14 28.01 -13.06
C LEU A 275 1.99 28.55 -11.64
N ARG A 276 3.01 28.41 -10.79
CA ARG A 276 3.07 29.00 -9.45
C ARG A 276 3.00 30.52 -9.49
N GLY A 277 3.79 31.16 -10.35
CA GLY A 277 3.73 32.60 -10.57
C GLY A 277 2.34 33.06 -10.98
N ARG A 278 1.70 32.35 -11.91
CA ARG A 278 0.33 32.63 -12.35
C ARG A 278 -0.70 32.46 -11.22
N LEU A 279 -0.56 31.44 -10.38
CA LEU A 279 -1.39 31.28 -9.18
C LEU A 279 -1.19 32.43 -8.19
N GLY A 280 0.05 32.91 -8.04
CA GLY A 280 0.36 34.11 -7.26
C GLY A 280 -0.34 35.37 -7.80
N ASP A 281 -0.32 35.58 -9.11
CA ASP A 281 -1.00 36.71 -9.76
C ASP A 281 -2.53 36.65 -9.64
N LEU A 282 -3.10 35.44 -9.57
CA LEU A 282 -4.54 35.20 -9.41
C LEU A 282 -5.01 35.31 -7.95
N ALA A 283 -4.08 35.31 -6.99
CA ALA A 283 -4.39 35.33 -5.58
C ALA A 283 -5.19 36.59 -5.20
N ARG A 284 -6.22 36.39 -4.38
CA ARG A 284 -7.03 37.48 -3.82
C ARG A 284 -6.77 37.58 -2.32
N PRO A 285 -6.79 38.79 -1.72
CA PRO A 285 -6.56 38.96 -0.28
C PRO A 285 -7.45 38.06 0.58
N SER A 286 -8.73 37.92 0.23
CA SER A 286 -9.66 37.04 0.95
C SER A 286 -9.26 35.56 0.89
N TRP A 287 -8.67 35.09 -0.21
CA TRP A 287 -8.22 33.71 -0.36
C TRP A 287 -6.91 33.48 0.39
N THR A 288 -5.98 34.44 0.33
CA THR A 288 -4.71 34.35 1.06
C THR A 288 -4.93 34.44 2.56
N ASP A 289 -5.87 35.25 3.03
CA ASP A 289 -6.23 35.35 4.45
C ASP A 289 -6.82 34.03 4.98
N GLU A 290 -7.58 33.32 4.15
CA GLU A 290 -8.24 32.06 4.52
C GLU A 290 -7.29 30.85 4.43
N TYR A 291 -6.55 30.73 3.33
CA TYR A 291 -5.79 29.52 3.00
C TYR A 291 -4.27 29.67 3.12
N GLY A 292 -3.73 30.89 3.15
CA GLY A 292 -2.28 31.14 3.06
C GLY A 292 -1.47 30.40 4.12
N ALA A 293 -1.93 30.44 5.38
CA ALA A 293 -1.25 29.73 6.48
C ALA A 293 -1.25 28.20 6.31
N ARG A 294 -2.28 27.62 5.68
CA ARG A 294 -2.33 26.18 5.39
C ARG A 294 -1.34 25.81 4.28
N ILE A 295 -1.25 26.65 3.25
CA ILE A 295 -0.28 26.48 2.17
C ILE A 295 1.16 26.54 2.71
N GLU A 296 1.47 27.52 3.56
CA GLU A 296 2.79 27.64 4.20
C GLU A 296 3.11 26.43 5.10
N SER A 297 2.13 25.95 5.86
CA SER A 297 2.29 24.75 6.68
C SER A 297 2.57 23.51 5.83
N PHE A 298 1.83 23.33 4.74
CA PHE A 298 2.03 22.20 3.83
C PHE A 298 3.40 22.26 3.14
N GLU A 299 3.84 23.45 2.71
CA GLU A 299 5.17 23.66 2.14
C GLU A 299 6.28 23.32 3.14
N ALA A 300 6.12 23.66 4.42
CA ALA A 300 7.04 23.26 5.47
C ALA A 300 7.07 21.74 5.72
N THR A 301 5.93 21.07 5.58
CA THR A 301 5.86 19.60 5.62
C THR A 301 6.59 18.99 4.43
N LEU A 302 6.35 19.50 3.20
CA LEU A 302 7.01 19.01 2.00
C LEU A 302 8.54 19.17 2.04
N ALA A 303 9.04 20.25 2.64
CA ALA A 303 10.48 20.49 2.80
C ALA A 303 11.23 19.46 3.66
N ALA A 304 10.51 18.57 4.36
CA ALA A 304 11.10 17.46 5.12
C ALA A 304 11.35 16.20 4.27
N PHE A 305 10.80 16.14 3.06
CA PHE A 305 11.03 15.02 2.14
C PHE A 305 12.24 15.31 1.26
N GLU A 306 13.21 14.40 1.29
CA GLU A 306 14.39 14.42 0.41
C GLU A 306 14.29 13.25 -0.58
N PRO A 307 14.79 13.41 -1.82
CA PRO A 307 14.89 12.30 -2.76
C PRO A 307 15.76 11.15 -2.22
N PRO A 308 15.41 9.87 -2.47
CA PRO A 308 14.19 9.43 -3.13
C PRO A 308 12.93 9.59 -2.24
N VAL A 309 11.90 10.22 -2.79
CA VAL A 309 10.71 10.66 -2.04
C VAL A 309 9.75 9.50 -1.75
N SER A 310 9.23 9.47 -0.52
CA SER A 310 8.13 8.55 -0.15
C SER A 310 6.78 9.08 -0.62
N TRP A 311 6.44 8.83 -1.89
CA TRP A 311 5.23 9.38 -2.53
C TRP A 311 3.91 8.99 -1.85
N GLY A 312 3.84 7.82 -1.21
CA GLY A 312 2.66 7.44 -0.41
C GLY A 312 2.42 8.37 0.79
N ALA A 313 3.49 8.82 1.44
CA ALA A 313 3.40 9.78 2.54
C ALA A 313 3.05 11.19 2.02
N VAL A 314 3.67 11.63 0.92
CA VAL A 314 3.33 12.91 0.28
C VAL A 314 1.87 12.95 -0.16
N GLN A 315 1.35 11.86 -0.74
CA GLN A 315 -0.06 11.76 -1.13
C GLN A 315 -0.98 11.84 0.09
N ALA A 316 -0.65 11.18 1.21
CA ALA A 316 -1.42 11.27 2.44
C ALA A 316 -1.46 12.70 3.00
N GLU A 317 -0.34 13.42 2.99
CA GLU A 317 -0.27 14.84 3.39
C GLU A 317 -1.09 15.73 2.44
N LEU A 318 -1.03 15.47 1.12
CA LEU A 318 -1.84 16.20 0.14
C LEU A 318 -3.33 15.95 0.33
N ASP A 319 -3.72 14.70 0.62
CA ASP A 319 -5.11 14.30 0.86
C ASP A 319 -5.68 14.91 2.14
N ASP A 320 -4.88 15.04 3.20
CA ASP A 320 -5.28 15.73 4.43
C ASP A 320 -5.38 17.26 4.22
N ALA A 321 -4.48 17.82 3.40
CA ALA A 321 -4.43 19.26 3.16
C ALA A 321 -5.51 19.77 2.19
N ARG A 322 -5.93 18.98 1.19
CA ARG A 322 -6.87 19.42 0.15
C ARG A 322 -8.28 19.64 0.70
N VAL A 323 -9.06 20.49 0.02
CA VAL A 323 -10.46 20.78 0.39
C VAL A 323 -11.38 20.46 -0.78
N GLY A 324 -12.53 19.84 -0.49
CA GLY A 324 -13.64 19.71 -1.45
C GLY A 324 -13.48 18.65 -2.55
N ASP A 325 -12.56 17.70 -2.40
CA ASP A 325 -12.25 16.69 -3.40
C ASP A 325 -12.59 15.29 -2.84
N ASP A 326 -13.89 14.99 -2.72
CA ASP A 326 -14.37 13.62 -2.50
C ASP A 326 -14.28 12.85 -3.84
N GLY A 327 -13.10 12.30 -4.13
CA GLY A 327 -12.87 11.30 -5.19
C GLY A 327 -12.36 11.85 -6.53
#